data_AF-A0A509LDM8-F1
#
_entry.id   AF-A0A509LDM8-F1
#
_cell.length_a   1.000
_cell.length_b   1.000
_cell.length_c   1.000
_cell.angle_alpha   90.00
_cell.angle_beta   90.00
_cell.angle_gamma   90.00
#
_symmetry.space_group_name_H-M   'P 1'
#
loop_
_entity.id
_entity.type
_entity.pdbx_description
1 polymer ?
#
loop_
_entity_poly.entity_id
_entity_poly.type
_entity_poly.pdbx_seq_one_letter_code
_entity_poly.pdbx_strand_id
1 'polypeptide(L)'
;MAEFTLGAQELGEVQQSNFAEFISIVTGRSVISGADWGKDRIEFGLSGDGMIRIFWSPDGLQANFIATTNKDEIPPLMLQIIDGEKRVPARTLEKRLRALRTLYAIVHLFLTDRFNLVQDILLKDPDYDLELLLDDDELLYVECLAPGSWYVTLWSKLRTSYHSVLQTVAIVSERGQEALLSKLEAEARLKELEVEEKEFRNFTKKVDYGLGLMDRLSTDSAKTALKDRVEKALENFLLLPPDSAEVQGAKKRLLDEEGKAYRDRTPHY
;
A
#
# COMPACT_ATOMS: atom_id res chain seq x y z
N MET A 1 -0.30 -22.94 -27.89
CA MET A 1 -0.76 -22.64 -26.51
C MET A 1 0.12 -21.50 -26.01
N ALA A 2 -0.37 -20.61 -25.14
CA ALA A 2 0.47 -19.52 -24.63
C ALA A 2 1.23 -19.97 -23.38
N GLU A 3 2.52 -19.67 -23.33
CA GLU A 3 3.38 -19.92 -22.16
C GLU A 3 3.50 -18.63 -21.34
N PHE A 4 3.46 -18.77 -20.01
CA PHE A 4 3.56 -17.65 -19.08
C PHE A 4 4.81 -17.82 -18.21
N THR A 5 5.60 -16.77 -18.12
CA THR A 5 6.83 -16.80 -17.33
C THR A 5 7.04 -15.52 -16.53
N LEU A 6 7.83 -15.65 -15.47
CA LEU A 6 8.18 -14.60 -14.52
C LEU A 6 9.71 -14.51 -14.44
N GLY A 7 10.25 -13.28 -14.39
CA GLY A 7 11.69 -13.04 -14.25
C GLY A 7 12.41 -12.69 -15.56
N ALA A 8 13.69 -12.33 -15.44
CA ALA A 8 14.48 -11.76 -16.54
C ALA A 8 14.94 -12.84 -17.52
N GLN A 9 14.31 -12.87 -18.71
CA GLN A 9 14.65 -13.84 -19.76
C GLN A 9 16.07 -13.73 -20.27
N GLU A 10 16.61 -12.51 -20.32
CA GLU A 10 17.98 -12.25 -20.76
C GLU A 10 19.05 -12.76 -19.77
N LEU A 11 18.68 -12.95 -18.50
CA LEU A 11 19.57 -13.43 -17.45
C LEU A 11 19.45 -14.94 -17.20
N GLY A 12 18.52 -15.61 -17.89
CA GLY A 12 18.21 -17.03 -17.64
C GLY A 12 17.50 -17.27 -16.31
N GLU A 13 17.00 -16.22 -15.67
CA GLU A 13 16.34 -16.23 -14.36
C GLU A 13 14.82 -16.33 -14.53
N VAL A 14 14.38 -17.23 -15.42
CA VAL A 14 12.97 -17.37 -15.79
C VAL A 14 12.34 -18.51 -15.02
N GLN A 15 11.25 -18.20 -14.32
CA GLN A 15 10.39 -19.19 -13.69
C GLN A 15 9.11 -19.38 -14.52
N GLN A 16 8.70 -20.64 -14.68
CA GLN A 16 7.42 -20.95 -15.31
C GLN A 16 6.27 -20.56 -14.39
N SER A 17 5.26 -19.88 -14.95
CA SER A 17 4.06 -19.47 -14.24
C SER A 17 2.81 -20.00 -14.96
N ASN A 18 1.71 -20.08 -14.23
CA ASN A 18 0.41 -20.38 -14.82
C ASN A 18 -0.35 -19.07 -15.14
N PHE A 19 -1.40 -19.17 -15.95
CA PHE A 19 -2.19 -18.00 -16.34
C PHE A 19 -2.77 -17.23 -15.15
N ALA A 20 -3.24 -17.93 -14.10
CA ALA A 20 -3.88 -17.28 -12.96
C ALA A 20 -2.88 -16.44 -12.14
N GLU A 21 -1.67 -16.96 -11.93
CA GLU A 21 -0.58 -16.26 -11.26
C GLU A 21 -0.06 -15.08 -12.10
N PHE A 22 0.14 -15.28 -13.40
CA PHE A 22 0.54 -14.19 -14.29
C PHE A 22 -0.48 -13.04 -14.27
N ILE A 23 -1.76 -13.37 -14.36
CA ILE A 23 -2.83 -12.37 -14.33
C ILE A 23 -2.93 -11.70 -12.96
N SER A 24 -2.73 -12.39 -11.84
CA SER A 24 -2.79 -11.76 -10.52
C SER A 24 -1.69 -10.70 -10.33
N ILE A 25 -0.50 -10.92 -10.90
CA ILE A 25 0.62 -9.96 -10.86
C ILE A 25 0.34 -8.75 -11.75
N VAL A 26 -0.10 -9.00 -12.98
CA VAL A 26 -0.36 -7.96 -14.00
C VAL A 26 -1.61 -7.13 -13.68
N THR A 27 -2.62 -7.73 -13.06
CA THR A 27 -3.89 -7.07 -12.79
C THR A 27 -3.70 -5.84 -11.91
N GLY A 28 -4.38 -4.76 -12.28
CA GLY A 28 -4.36 -3.50 -11.55
C GLY A 28 -3.24 -2.54 -11.97
N ARG A 29 -2.31 -2.97 -12.80
CA ARG A 29 -1.28 -2.10 -13.38
C ARG A 29 -1.82 -1.43 -14.65
N SER A 30 -1.46 -0.16 -14.86
CA SER A 30 -1.76 0.54 -16.12
C SER A 30 -0.57 0.46 -17.07
N VAL A 31 -0.83 0.37 -18.37
CA VAL A 31 0.21 0.51 -19.39
C VAL A 31 0.64 1.99 -19.45
N ILE A 32 1.92 2.25 -19.19
CA ILE A 32 2.51 3.60 -19.21
C ILE A 32 3.40 3.83 -20.42
N SER A 33 3.90 2.75 -21.04
CA SER A 33 4.72 2.81 -22.24
C SER A 33 4.57 1.52 -23.06
N GLY A 34 4.92 1.60 -24.34
CA GLY A 34 4.92 0.45 -25.24
C GLY A 34 6.04 0.56 -26.27
N ALA A 35 6.64 -0.57 -26.61
CA ALA A 35 7.65 -0.70 -27.66
C ALA A 35 7.30 -1.86 -28.58
N ASP A 36 7.35 -1.62 -29.88
CA ASP A 36 7.19 -2.64 -30.92
C ASP A 36 8.57 -2.93 -31.53
N TRP A 37 9.04 -4.16 -31.37
CA TRP A 37 10.31 -4.64 -31.90
C TRP A 37 10.11 -5.44 -33.20
N GLY A 38 8.93 -5.33 -33.83
CA GLY A 38 8.61 -5.97 -35.09
C GLY A 38 8.21 -7.42 -34.91
N LYS A 39 8.92 -8.33 -35.59
CA LYS A 39 8.49 -9.74 -35.67
C LYS A 39 8.81 -10.57 -34.43
N ASP A 40 9.69 -10.07 -33.57
CA ASP A 40 10.27 -10.88 -32.50
C ASP A 40 9.52 -10.69 -31.18
N ARG A 41 9.14 -9.45 -30.84
CA ARG A 41 8.43 -9.13 -29.59
C ARG A 41 7.74 -7.77 -29.58
N ILE A 42 6.76 -7.64 -28.68
CA ILE A 42 6.23 -6.36 -28.20
C ILE A 42 6.42 -6.27 -26.68
N GLU A 43 6.61 -5.06 -26.18
CA GLU A 43 6.83 -4.79 -24.77
C GLU A 43 5.89 -3.70 -24.28
N PHE A 44 5.38 -3.87 -23.06
CA PHE A 44 4.54 -2.90 -22.37
C PHE A 44 5.15 -2.60 -21.01
N GLY A 45 5.59 -1.36 -20.81
CA GLY A 45 5.92 -0.86 -19.49
C GLY A 45 4.63 -0.60 -18.72
N LEU A 46 4.59 -1.08 -17.48
CA LEU A 46 3.44 -1.02 -16.59
C LEU A 46 3.76 -0.15 -15.38
N SER A 47 2.72 0.48 -14.82
CA SER A 47 2.83 1.17 -13.53
C SER A 47 3.33 0.22 -12.45
N GLY A 48 4.07 0.78 -11.49
CA GLY A 48 4.64 0.02 -10.40
C GLY A 48 5.85 -0.82 -10.81
N ASP A 49 6.67 -0.31 -11.72
CA ASP A 49 7.90 -0.94 -12.21
C ASP A 49 7.71 -2.37 -12.74
N GLY A 50 6.66 -2.58 -13.52
CA GLY A 50 6.42 -3.86 -14.19
C GLY A 50 6.65 -3.74 -15.68
N MET A 51 7.03 -4.83 -16.33
CA MET A 51 7.02 -4.90 -17.79
C MET A 51 6.46 -6.24 -18.24
N ILE A 52 5.55 -6.19 -19.22
CA ILE A 52 5.13 -7.38 -19.95
C ILE A 52 5.85 -7.40 -21.28
N ARG A 53 6.42 -8.55 -21.63
CA ARG A 53 6.95 -8.83 -22.95
C ARG A 53 6.17 -9.98 -23.57
N ILE A 54 5.76 -9.81 -24.82
CA ILE A 54 5.09 -10.84 -25.60
C ILE A 54 6.01 -11.20 -26.74
N PHE A 55 6.46 -12.45 -26.76
CA PHE A 55 7.33 -13.01 -27.78
C PHE A 55 6.52 -13.93 -28.70
N TRP A 56 6.85 -13.88 -29.99
CA TRP A 56 6.35 -14.82 -30.98
C TRP A 56 7.46 -15.79 -31.36
N SER A 57 7.24 -17.09 -31.15
CA SER A 57 8.15 -18.15 -31.56
C SER A 57 7.43 -19.14 -32.49
N PRO A 58 8.16 -19.98 -33.23
CA PRO A 58 7.57 -21.09 -33.99
C PRO A 58 6.74 -22.04 -33.13
N ASP A 59 7.08 -22.17 -31.84
CA ASP A 59 6.44 -23.07 -30.89
C ASP A 59 5.20 -22.45 -30.22
N GLY A 60 5.02 -21.13 -30.30
CA GLY A 60 3.83 -20.44 -29.80
C GLY A 60 4.06 -18.99 -29.39
N LEU A 61 3.18 -18.52 -28.51
CA LEU A 61 3.26 -17.19 -27.91
C LEU A 61 3.75 -17.33 -26.47
N GLN A 62 4.74 -16.54 -26.10
CA GLN A 62 5.25 -16.50 -24.73
C GLN A 62 4.99 -15.11 -24.15
N ALA A 63 4.33 -15.07 -22.99
CA ALA A 63 4.14 -13.85 -22.20
C ALA A 63 5.05 -13.91 -20.98
N ASN A 64 5.94 -12.92 -20.86
CA ASN A 64 6.89 -12.80 -19.77
C ASN A 64 6.58 -11.53 -18.96
N PHE A 65 6.65 -11.61 -17.64
CA PHE A 65 6.60 -10.45 -16.76
C PHE A 65 7.93 -10.31 -16.03
N ILE A 66 8.46 -9.08 -16.02
CA ILE A 66 9.69 -8.72 -15.33
C ILE A 66 9.45 -7.49 -14.45
N ALA A 67 9.99 -7.51 -13.23
CA ALA A 67 10.07 -6.33 -12.38
C ALA A 67 11.27 -5.46 -12.83
N THR A 68 11.04 -4.17 -13.03
CA THR A 68 12.06 -3.24 -13.52
C THR A 68 12.67 -2.35 -12.43
N THR A 69 12.21 -2.48 -11.18
CA THR A 69 12.79 -1.77 -10.03
C THR A 69 14.22 -2.24 -9.80
N ASN A 70 15.15 -1.31 -9.60
CA ASN A 70 16.52 -1.66 -9.24
C ASN A 70 16.61 -2.26 -7.82
N LYS A 71 17.67 -3.03 -7.54
CA LYS A 71 17.86 -3.71 -6.25
C LYS A 71 17.87 -2.77 -5.03
N ASP A 72 18.34 -1.54 -5.21
CA ASP A 72 18.49 -0.55 -4.15
C ASP A 72 17.34 0.48 -4.11
N GLU A 73 16.33 0.31 -4.96
CA GLU A 73 15.16 1.20 -5.04
C GLU A 73 14.00 0.68 -4.19
N ILE A 74 13.22 1.61 -3.64
CA ILE A 74 12.01 1.28 -2.90
C ILE A 74 10.96 0.79 -3.90
N PRO A 75 10.47 -0.45 -3.77
CA PRO A 75 9.48 -0.96 -4.72
C PRO A 75 8.13 -0.24 -4.52
N PRO A 76 7.38 -0.03 -5.60
CA PRO A 76 6.03 0.51 -5.53
C PRO A 76 5.05 -0.51 -4.94
N LEU A 77 4.13 -0.03 -4.13
CA LEU A 77 3.09 -0.84 -3.48
C LEU A 77 1.81 -0.82 -4.28
N MET A 78 1.31 -1.99 -4.60
CA MET A 78 0.05 -2.17 -5.30
C MET A 78 -1.06 -2.49 -4.31
N LEU A 79 -1.99 -1.55 -4.11
CA LEU A 79 -3.10 -1.69 -3.17
C LEU A 79 -4.44 -1.76 -3.90
N GLN A 80 -5.22 -2.82 -3.67
CA GLN A 80 -6.63 -2.81 -4.07
C GLN A 80 -7.41 -1.94 -3.09
N ILE A 81 -7.93 -0.80 -3.56
CA ILE A 81 -8.69 0.13 -2.72
C ILE A 81 -10.19 -0.10 -2.77
N ILE A 82 -10.74 -0.83 -3.75
CA ILE A 82 -12.18 -1.14 -3.80
C ILE A 82 -12.38 -2.61 -4.17
N ASP A 83 -13.16 -3.31 -3.35
CA ASP A 83 -13.68 -4.64 -3.65
C ASP A 83 -15.12 -4.46 -4.16
N GLY A 84 -15.35 -4.58 -5.47
CA GLY A 84 -16.70 -4.35 -6.00
C GLY A 84 -16.78 -3.93 -7.46
N GLU A 85 -17.86 -3.22 -7.80
CA GLU A 85 -18.24 -2.88 -9.17
C GLU A 85 -17.10 -2.23 -9.96
N LYS A 86 -16.97 -2.65 -11.22
CA LYS A 86 -15.94 -2.15 -12.15
C LYS A 86 -16.04 -0.63 -12.42
N ARG A 87 -17.15 0.01 -12.03
CA ARG A 87 -17.40 1.45 -12.20
C ARG A 87 -17.84 2.05 -10.89
N VAL A 88 -17.10 3.05 -10.42
CA VAL A 88 -17.34 3.75 -9.17
C VAL A 88 -17.40 5.25 -9.49
N PRO A 89 -18.35 6.01 -8.93
CA PRO A 89 -18.41 7.46 -9.15
C PRO A 89 -17.10 8.15 -8.75
N ALA A 90 -16.66 9.14 -9.54
CA ALA A 90 -15.43 9.89 -9.28
C ALA A 90 -15.38 10.49 -7.87
N ARG A 91 -16.52 10.98 -7.36
CA ARG A 91 -16.65 11.50 -5.99
C ARG A 91 -16.33 10.44 -4.91
N THR A 92 -16.72 9.20 -5.14
CA THR A 92 -16.44 8.09 -4.21
C THR A 92 -14.94 7.77 -4.21
N LEU A 93 -14.32 7.81 -5.37
CA LEU A 93 -12.87 7.64 -5.49
C LEU A 93 -12.08 8.76 -4.80
N GLU A 94 -12.41 10.01 -5.09
CA GLU A 94 -11.79 11.18 -4.45
C GLU A 94 -11.88 11.09 -2.92
N LYS A 95 -13.06 10.69 -2.42
CA LYS A 95 -13.31 10.48 -1.00
C LYS A 95 -12.37 9.42 -0.39
N ARG A 96 -12.16 8.27 -1.06
CA ARG A 96 -11.22 7.24 -0.59
C ARG A 96 -9.77 7.70 -0.65
N LEU A 97 -9.36 8.35 -1.75
CA LEU A 97 -7.97 8.83 -1.91
C LEU A 97 -7.62 9.89 -0.87
N ARG A 98 -8.52 10.85 -0.61
CA ARG A 98 -8.32 11.85 0.45
C ARG A 98 -8.22 11.20 1.82
N ALA A 99 -9.07 10.21 2.11
CA ALA A 99 -9.03 9.48 3.36
C ALA A 99 -7.72 8.69 3.53
N LEU A 100 -7.23 8.03 2.48
CA LEU A 100 -5.94 7.35 2.47
C LEU A 100 -4.79 8.31 2.78
N ARG A 101 -4.75 9.48 2.12
CA ARG A 101 -3.74 10.52 2.36
C ARG A 101 -3.77 11.04 3.80
N THR A 102 -4.98 11.23 4.35
CA THR A 102 -5.16 11.65 5.75
C THR A 102 -4.62 10.60 6.73
N LEU A 103 -5.02 9.33 6.55
CA LEU A 103 -4.56 8.22 7.40
C LEU A 103 -3.04 8.04 7.31
N TYR A 104 -2.49 8.13 6.10
CA TYR A 104 -1.06 8.11 5.85
C TYR A 104 -0.34 9.24 6.61
N ALA A 105 -0.81 10.49 6.50
CA ALA A 105 -0.18 11.62 7.17
C ALA A 105 -0.19 11.45 8.69
N ILE A 106 -1.31 11.00 9.27
CA ILE A 106 -1.41 10.72 10.71
C ILE A 106 -0.37 9.67 11.15
N VAL A 107 -0.33 8.54 10.44
CA VAL A 107 0.61 7.45 10.75
C VAL A 107 2.06 7.90 10.57
N HIS A 108 2.37 8.62 9.49
CA HIS A 108 3.71 9.10 9.21
C HIS A 108 4.21 10.10 10.26
N LEU A 109 3.38 11.07 10.64
CA LEU A 109 3.70 12.05 11.68
C LEU A 109 3.87 11.39 13.06
N PHE A 110 3.12 10.32 13.32
CA PHE A 110 3.30 9.51 14.53
C PHE A 110 4.64 8.78 14.54
N LEU A 111 5.00 8.11 13.44
CA LEU A 111 6.22 7.31 13.33
C LEU A 111 7.50 8.15 13.27
N THR A 112 7.39 9.40 12.87
CA THR A 112 8.51 10.36 12.82
C THR A 112 8.61 11.22 14.07
N ASP A 113 7.88 10.87 15.16
CA ASP A 113 7.83 11.60 16.43
C ASP A 113 7.44 13.10 16.29
N ARG A 114 6.73 13.46 15.21
CA ARG A 114 6.23 14.82 14.93
C ARG A 114 4.80 15.05 15.42
N PHE A 115 4.26 14.16 16.25
CA PHE A 115 2.87 14.21 16.70
C PHE A 115 2.53 15.40 17.61
N ASN A 116 3.53 16.05 18.21
CA ASN A 116 3.32 17.31 18.93
C ASN A 116 2.83 18.42 17.99
N LEU A 117 3.28 18.44 16.73
CA LEU A 117 2.78 19.39 15.71
C LEU A 117 1.31 19.13 15.44
N VAL A 118 0.91 17.86 15.32
CA VAL A 118 -0.50 17.47 15.13
C VAL A 118 -1.35 18.00 16.28
N GLN A 119 -0.90 17.87 17.52
CA GLN A 119 -1.62 18.42 18.68
C GLN A 119 -1.82 19.93 18.56
N ASP A 120 -0.73 20.69 18.34
CA ASP A 120 -0.76 22.15 18.31
C ASP A 120 -1.65 22.69 17.18
N ILE A 121 -1.66 22.00 16.04
CA ILE A 121 -2.50 22.36 14.90
C ILE A 121 -3.96 22.03 15.20
N LEU A 122 -4.28 20.81 15.68
CA LEU A 122 -5.66 20.41 15.96
C LEU A 122 -6.33 21.26 17.04
N LEU A 123 -5.55 21.81 17.98
CA LEU A 123 -6.05 22.77 18.99
C LEU A 123 -6.44 24.12 18.38
N LYS A 124 -5.79 24.53 17.28
CA LYS A 124 -6.05 25.80 16.60
C LYS A 124 -7.14 25.65 15.53
N ASP A 125 -7.03 24.59 14.74
CA ASP A 125 -7.94 24.26 13.64
C ASP A 125 -8.13 22.73 13.59
N PRO A 126 -9.24 22.21 14.15
CA PRO A 126 -9.56 20.78 14.11
C PRO A 126 -9.77 20.22 12.70
N ASP A 127 -9.96 21.09 11.69
CA ASP A 127 -10.19 20.71 10.30
C ASP A 127 -8.97 20.91 9.39
N TYR A 128 -7.81 21.26 9.96
CA TYR A 128 -6.58 21.42 9.22
C TYR A 128 -6.19 20.15 8.43
N ASP A 129 -5.68 20.35 7.22
CA ASP A 129 -5.17 19.27 6.38
C ASP A 129 -3.78 18.84 6.85
N LEU A 130 -3.72 17.73 7.60
CA LEU A 130 -2.49 17.21 8.20
C LEU A 130 -1.41 16.83 7.18
N GLU A 131 -1.76 16.65 5.92
CA GLU A 131 -0.79 16.41 4.84
C GLU A 131 0.10 17.64 4.59
N LEU A 132 -0.40 18.85 4.90
CA LEU A 132 0.39 20.08 4.81
C LEU A 132 1.47 20.20 5.90
N LEU A 133 1.56 19.22 6.81
CA LEU A 133 2.66 19.09 7.77
C LEU A 133 3.80 18.21 7.26
N LEU A 134 3.63 17.59 6.08
CA LEU A 134 4.64 16.76 5.44
C LEU A 134 5.46 17.58 4.46
N ASP A 135 6.75 17.27 4.38
CA ASP A 135 7.62 17.80 3.34
C ASP A 135 7.33 17.09 1.99
N ASP A 136 7.71 17.73 0.87
CA ASP A 136 7.41 17.21 -0.48
C ASP A 136 7.92 15.77 -0.71
N ASP A 137 9.04 15.40 -0.11
CA ASP A 137 9.64 14.06 -0.20
C ASP A 137 8.95 13.02 0.69
N GLU A 138 8.18 13.47 1.67
CA GLU A 138 7.42 12.64 2.60
C GLU A 138 5.99 12.38 2.13
N LEU A 139 5.51 13.07 1.09
CA LEU A 139 4.16 12.90 0.55
C LEU A 139 3.92 11.47 0.03
N LEU A 140 2.67 11.03 0.12
CA LEU A 140 2.22 9.79 -0.51
C LEU A 140 1.96 10.02 -1.99
N TYR A 141 2.72 9.36 -2.86
CA TYR A 141 2.55 9.46 -4.29
C TYR A 141 1.63 8.35 -4.81
N VAL A 142 0.63 8.74 -5.60
CA VAL A 142 -0.26 7.84 -6.34
C VAL A 142 0.14 7.89 -7.81
N GLU A 143 0.71 6.81 -8.33
CA GLU A 143 1.20 6.72 -9.70
C GLU A 143 0.09 6.32 -10.68
N CYS A 144 -0.76 5.38 -10.28
CA CYS A 144 -1.79 4.83 -11.15
C CYS A 144 -3.05 4.48 -10.35
N LEU A 145 -4.20 4.64 -11.01
CA LEU A 145 -5.47 4.08 -10.59
C LEU A 145 -6.17 3.43 -11.79
N ALA A 146 -6.26 2.09 -11.79
CA ALA A 146 -6.82 1.35 -12.92
C ALA A 146 -8.30 0.91 -12.67
N PRO A 147 -9.21 1.13 -13.65
CA PRO A 147 -10.58 0.62 -13.57
C PRO A 147 -10.64 -0.91 -13.72
N GLY A 148 -11.71 -1.52 -13.21
CA GLY A 148 -11.93 -2.97 -13.30
C GLY A 148 -11.48 -3.75 -12.07
N SER A 149 -10.50 -3.23 -11.33
CA SER A 149 -10.07 -3.80 -10.04
C SER A 149 -9.55 -2.77 -9.02
N TRP A 150 -9.63 -1.47 -9.32
CA TRP A 150 -9.30 -0.35 -8.43
C TRP A 150 -8.03 -0.57 -7.62
N TYR A 151 -6.97 -0.94 -8.32
CA TYR A 151 -5.65 -0.93 -7.74
C TYR A 151 -5.06 0.47 -7.83
N VAL A 152 -4.40 0.85 -6.74
CA VAL A 152 -3.55 2.03 -6.68
C VAL A 152 -2.11 1.58 -6.61
N THR A 153 -1.27 2.17 -7.45
CA THR A 153 0.17 2.08 -7.31
C THR A 153 0.64 3.23 -6.42
N LEU A 154 1.14 2.91 -5.24
CA LEU A 154 1.68 3.84 -4.25
C LEU A 154 3.20 3.76 -4.24
N TRP A 155 3.89 4.88 -4.13
CA TRP A 155 5.33 4.87 -3.92
C TRP A 155 5.75 6.03 -3.02
N SER A 156 6.98 5.95 -2.53
CA SER A 156 7.57 6.94 -1.64
C SER A 156 9.04 7.12 -1.95
N LYS A 157 9.55 8.35 -1.80
CA LYS A 157 10.98 8.65 -1.99
C LYS A 157 11.84 8.19 -0.81
N LEU A 158 11.28 8.17 0.39
CA LEU A 158 11.98 7.82 1.63
C LEU A 158 11.56 6.45 2.17
N ARG A 159 12.51 5.71 2.74
CA ARG A 159 12.23 4.40 3.34
C ARG A 159 11.30 4.50 4.56
N THR A 160 11.36 5.59 5.32
CA THR A 160 10.45 5.87 6.46
C THR A 160 9.01 6.11 5.99
N SER A 161 8.83 6.85 4.90
CA SER A 161 7.54 7.04 4.24
C SER A 161 6.97 5.72 3.71
N TYR A 162 7.81 4.88 3.09
CA TYR A 162 7.41 3.54 2.65
C TYR A 162 6.84 2.69 3.80
N HIS A 163 7.54 2.67 4.94
CA HIS A 163 7.05 1.97 6.14
C HIS A 163 5.70 2.52 6.59
N SER A 164 5.51 3.84 6.54
CA SER A 164 4.26 4.50 6.92
C SER A 164 3.11 4.07 6.01
N VAL A 165 3.34 3.90 4.70
CA VAL A 165 2.36 3.35 3.75
C VAL A 165 1.99 1.93 4.14
N LEU A 166 2.98 1.06 4.35
CA LEU A 166 2.77 -0.33 4.75
C LEU A 166 1.93 -0.42 6.03
N GLN A 167 2.21 0.41 7.04
CA GLN A 167 1.43 0.41 8.28
C GLN A 167 0.00 0.88 8.04
N THR A 168 -0.16 1.97 7.30
CA THR A 168 -1.48 2.53 6.98
C THR A 168 -2.35 1.48 6.29
N VAL A 169 -1.81 0.79 5.28
CA VAL A 169 -2.54 -0.24 4.54
C VAL A 169 -2.88 -1.43 5.41
N ALA A 170 -1.89 -1.96 6.15
CA ALA A 170 -2.08 -3.14 7.00
C ALA A 170 -3.12 -2.90 8.11
N ILE A 171 -3.16 -1.70 8.67
CA ILE A 171 -4.08 -1.39 9.77
C ILE A 171 -5.52 -1.22 9.28
N VAL A 172 -5.69 -0.60 8.11
CA VAL A 172 -6.99 -0.12 7.64
C VAL A 172 -7.80 -1.24 6.97
N SER A 173 -7.19 -2.31 6.46
CA SER A 173 -7.92 -3.40 5.81
C SER A 173 -7.25 -4.76 6.00
N GLU A 174 -7.96 -5.73 6.59
CA GLU A 174 -7.52 -7.13 6.70
C GLU A 174 -7.39 -7.79 5.32
N ARG A 175 -8.30 -7.46 4.40
CA ARG A 175 -8.21 -7.90 3.00
C ARG A 175 -7.08 -7.21 2.23
N GLY A 176 -6.87 -5.92 2.52
CA GLY A 176 -5.72 -5.18 2.00
C GLY A 176 -4.40 -5.77 2.48
N GLN A 177 -4.36 -6.27 3.72
CA GLN A 177 -3.21 -6.98 4.28
C GLN A 177 -2.97 -8.31 3.57
N GLU A 178 -3.98 -9.14 3.34
CA GLU A 178 -3.84 -10.41 2.60
C GLU A 178 -3.44 -10.20 1.14
N ALA A 179 -4.07 -9.24 0.45
CA ALA A 179 -3.74 -8.91 -0.93
C ALA A 179 -2.32 -8.32 -1.06
N LEU A 180 -1.92 -7.49 -0.10
CA LEU A 180 -0.56 -6.94 -0.01
C LEU A 180 0.45 -8.05 0.30
N LEU A 181 0.16 -8.95 1.23
CA LEU A 181 0.99 -10.11 1.55
C LEU A 181 1.19 -10.99 0.33
N SER A 182 0.09 -11.39 -0.33
CA SER A 182 0.16 -12.25 -1.51
C SER A 182 0.97 -11.62 -2.63
N LYS A 183 0.87 -10.30 -2.81
CA LYS A 183 1.58 -9.58 -3.86
C LYS A 183 3.04 -9.32 -3.52
N LEU A 184 3.35 -8.98 -2.27
CA LEU A 184 4.73 -8.88 -1.78
C LEU A 184 5.43 -10.24 -1.82
N GLU A 185 4.74 -11.35 -1.52
CA GLU A 185 5.30 -12.69 -1.66
C GLU A 185 5.58 -13.02 -3.13
N ALA A 186 4.69 -12.64 -4.05
CA ALA A 186 4.92 -12.81 -5.48
C ALA A 186 6.10 -11.95 -6.00
N GLU A 187 6.23 -10.71 -5.52
CA GLU A 187 7.32 -9.80 -5.89
C GLU A 187 8.66 -10.14 -5.21
N ALA A 188 8.64 -10.65 -3.98
CA ALA A 188 9.83 -11.13 -3.28
C ALA A 188 10.41 -12.38 -3.96
N ARG A 189 9.55 -13.28 -4.46
CA ARG A 189 9.98 -14.42 -5.29
C ARG A 189 10.67 -13.98 -6.58
N LEU A 190 10.23 -12.87 -7.16
CA LEU A 190 10.84 -12.29 -8.37
C LEU A 190 12.21 -11.65 -8.10
N LYS A 191 12.53 -11.28 -6.85
CA LYS A 191 13.70 -10.46 -6.52
C LYS A 191 14.64 -11.08 -5.46
N GLU A 192 14.40 -12.33 -5.04
CA GLU A 192 15.11 -12.98 -3.92
C GLU A 192 15.15 -12.14 -2.63
N LEU A 193 14.11 -11.32 -2.38
CA LEU A 193 14.03 -10.39 -1.26
C LEU A 193 13.50 -11.07 0.01
N GLU A 194 14.20 -12.12 0.50
CA GLU A 194 13.86 -12.81 1.75
C GLU A 194 13.79 -11.85 2.96
N VAL A 195 14.56 -10.76 2.91
CA VAL A 195 14.61 -9.73 3.97
C VAL A 195 13.28 -8.96 4.04
N GLU A 196 12.67 -8.63 2.91
CA GLU A 196 11.43 -7.84 2.87
C GLU A 196 10.22 -8.64 3.33
N GLU A 197 10.12 -9.91 2.92
CA GLU A 197 9.07 -10.82 3.39
C GLU A 197 9.16 -11.00 4.92
N LYS A 198 10.38 -11.13 5.45
CA LYS A 198 10.63 -11.28 6.89
C LYS A 198 10.39 -9.99 7.66
N GLU A 199 10.85 -8.85 7.14
CA GLU A 199 10.59 -7.52 7.71
C GLU A 199 9.07 -7.26 7.74
N PHE A 200 8.36 -7.58 6.66
CA PHE A 200 6.93 -7.36 6.55
C PHE A 200 6.09 -8.34 7.39
N ARG A 201 6.48 -9.62 7.51
CA ARG A 201 5.83 -10.56 8.43
C ARG A 201 6.05 -10.18 9.89
N ASN A 202 7.27 -9.76 10.25
CA ASN A 202 7.56 -9.25 11.59
C ASN A 202 6.80 -7.95 11.86
N PHE A 203 6.63 -7.11 10.84
CA PHE A 203 5.85 -5.90 10.89
C PHE A 203 4.35 -6.18 11.06
N THR A 204 3.79 -7.09 10.27
CA THR A 204 2.40 -7.58 10.39
C THR A 204 2.11 -8.09 11.81
N LYS A 205 3.01 -8.90 12.37
CA LYS A 205 2.90 -9.35 13.77
C LYS A 205 2.96 -8.20 14.77
N LYS A 206 3.62 -7.09 14.44
CA LYS A 206 3.67 -5.88 15.26
C LYS A 206 2.44 -4.98 15.08
N VAL A 207 1.78 -5.02 13.92
CA VAL A 207 0.54 -4.28 13.62
C VAL A 207 -0.69 -4.86 14.33
N ASP A 208 -0.64 -6.13 14.71
CA ASP A 208 -1.63 -6.72 15.63
C ASP A 208 -1.70 -5.97 16.97
N TYR A 209 -0.64 -5.23 17.32
CA TYR A 209 -0.61 -4.29 18.44
C TYR A 209 -0.93 -2.89 17.90
N GLY A 210 -2.00 -2.27 18.39
CA GLY A 210 -2.44 -0.98 17.86
C GLY A 210 -1.39 0.13 17.99
N LEU A 211 -1.50 1.18 17.18
CA LEU A 211 -0.56 2.32 17.22
C LEU A 211 -0.69 3.13 18.51
N GLY A 212 -1.86 3.12 19.16
CA GLY A 212 -2.12 3.92 20.36
C GLY A 212 -1.88 5.40 20.09
N LEU A 213 -2.38 5.91 18.94
CA LEU A 213 -2.17 7.30 18.51
C LEU A 213 -2.56 8.31 19.60
N MET A 214 -3.61 7.97 20.36
CA MET A 214 -4.19 8.80 21.40
C MET A 214 -3.26 9.00 22.61
N ASP A 215 -2.37 8.05 22.90
CA ASP A 215 -1.46 8.12 24.05
C ASP A 215 -0.40 9.20 23.91
N ARG A 216 -0.08 9.60 22.67
CA ARG A 216 0.92 10.65 22.38
C ARG A 216 0.36 12.06 22.55
N LEU A 217 -0.96 12.21 22.67
CA LEU A 217 -1.60 13.50 22.86
C LEU A 217 -1.80 13.79 24.36
N SER A 218 -1.47 15.01 24.76
CA SER A 218 -1.52 15.45 26.15
C SER A 218 -2.88 16.03 26.57
N THR A 219 -3.70 16.48 25.63
CA THR A 219 -4.98 17.16 25.89
C THR A 219 -6.17 16.37 25.38
N ASP A 220 -7.26 16.34 26.16
CA ASP A 220 -8.49 15.63 25.79
C ASP A 220 -9.16 16.21 24.53
N SER A 221 -9.08 17.53 24.32
CA SER A 221 -9.62 18.17 23.11
C SER A 221 -8.91 17.71 21.83
N ALA A 222 -7.57 17.67 21.82
CA ALA A 222 -6.81 17.16 20.69
C ALA A 222 -7.04 15.67 20.46
N LYS A 223 -7.18 14.90 21.55
CA LYS A 223 -7.56 13.47 21.50
C LYS A 223 -8.90 13.30 20.79
N THR A 224 -9.94 14.01 21.22
CA THR A 224 -11.27 13.95 20.57
C THR A 224 -11.18 14.35 19.10
N ALA A 225 -10.49 15.45 18.77
CA ALA A 225 -10.34 15.90 17.40
C ALA A 225 -9.64 14.87 16.50
N LEU A 226 -8.55 14.26 16.99
CA LEU A 226 -7.84 13.22 16.27
C LEU A 226 -8.70 11.96 16.11
N LYS A 227 -9.39 11.54 17.17
CA LYS A 227 -10.33 10.41 17.13
C LYS A 227 -11.36 10.62 16.03
N ASP A 228 -12.08 11.74 16.06
CA ASP A 228 -13.09 12.06 15.04
C ASP A 228 -12.50 12.08 13.63
N ARG A 229 -11.25 12.55 13.48
CA ARG A 229 -10.53 12.54 12.20
C ARG A 229 -10.25 11.13 11.70
N VAL A 230 -9.69 10.28 12.55
CA VAL A 230 -9.38 8.89 12.22
C VAL A 230 -10.64 8.13 11.89
N GLU A 231 -11.70 8.29 12.70
CA GLU A 231 -12.98 7.61 12.48
C GLU A 231 -13.60 7.99 11.13
N LYS A 232 -13.70 9.29 10.85
CA LYS A 232 -14.21 9.80 9.57
C LYS A 232 -13.36 9.36 8.39
N ALA A 233 -12.04 9.33 8.54
CA ALA A 233 -11.14 8.85 7.49
C ALA A 233 -11.32 7.35 7.24
N LEU A 234 -11.46 6.53 8.29
CA LEU A 234 -11.74 5.10 8.15
C LEU A 234 -13.07 4.83 7.45
N GLU A 235 -14.14 5.52 7.84
CA GLU A 235 -15.46 5.41 7.18
C GLU A 235 -15.38 5.79 5.70
N ASN A 236 -14.67 6.89 5.40
CA ASN A 236 -14.52 7.38 4.04
C ASN A 236 -13.63 6.47 3.19
N PHE A 237 -12.61 5.87 3.79
CA PHE A 237 -11.71 4.95 3.11
C PHE A 237 -12.34 3.58 2.92
N LEU A 238 -13.10 3.05 3.88
CA LEU A 238 -13.73 1.73 3.77
C LEU A 238 -15.07 1.80 3.02
N LEU A 239 -15.69 2.98 2.98
CA LEU A 239 -17.05 3.20 2.48
C LEU A 239 -18.09 2.34 3.22
N LEU A 240 -17.84 2.14 4.51
CA LEU A 240 -18.68 1.34 5.39
C LEU A 240 -19.23 2.20 6.54
N PRO A 241 -20.39 1.81 7.12
CA PRO A 241 -20.93 2.45 8.31
C PRO A 241 -19.95 2.43 9.49
N PRO A 242 -20.01 3.41 10.41
CA PRO A 242 -19.14 3.50 11.57
C PRO A 242 -19.16 2.25 12.46
N ASP A 243 -20.27 1.53 12.51
CA ASP A 243 -20.52 0.35 13.33
C ASP A 243 -20.15 -0.98 12.63
N SER A 244 -19.62 -0.93 11.39
CA SER A 244 -19.17 -2.15 10.71
C SER A 244 -18.00 -2.81 11.44
N ALA A 245 -17.92 -4.14 11.36
CA ALA A 245 -16.85 -4.91 11.98
C ALA A 245 -15.47 -4.47 11.47
N GLU A 246 -15.33 -4.20 10.16
CA GLU A 246 -14.05 -3.74 9.60
C GLU A 246 -13.66 -2.34 10.12
N VAL A 247 -14.62 -1.41 10.18
CA VAL A 247 -14.36 -0.06 10.68
C VAL A 247 -13.99 -0.10 12.16
N GLN A 248 -14.70 -0.89 12.97
CA GLN A 248 -14.40 -1.05 14.40
C GLN A 248 -13.04 -1.73 14.64
N GLY A 249 -12.71 -2.76 13.86
CA GLY A 249 -11.40 -3.41 13.91
C GLY A 249 -10.25 -2.45 13.59
N ALA A 250 -10.40 -1.65 12.53
CA ALA A 250 -9.42 -0.64 12.16
C ALA A 250 -9.32 0.50 13.19
N LYS A 251 -10.45 0.97 13.74
CA LYS A 251 -10.49 1.97 14.83
C LYS A 251 -9.70 1.47 16.03
N LYS A 252 -9.94 0.23 16.46
CA LYS A 252 -9.22 -0.40 17.58
C LYS A 252 -7.71 -0.42 17.34
N ARG A 253 -7.27 -0.84 16.14
CA ARG A 253 -5.84 -0.88 15.78
C ARG A 253 -5.18 0.50 15.69
N LEU A 254 -5.89 1.55 15.26
CA LEU A 254 -5.31 2.90 15.18
C LEU A 254 -5.32 3.64 16.52
N LEU A 255 -6.47 3.66 17.19
CA LEU A 255 -6.69 4.53 18.34
C LEU A 255 -6.29 3.90 19.67
N ASP A 256 -6.26 2.57 19.71
CA ASP A 256 -5.97 1.69 20.85
C ASP A 256 -6.27 2.29 22.24
N GLU A 257 -7.54 2.27 22.62
CA GLU A 257 -8.01 2.72 23.95
C GLU A 257 -7.75 1.67 25.07
N GLU A 258 -7.28 0.45 24.74
CA GLU A 258 -7.10 -0.66 25.71
C GLU A 258 -5.68 -1.26 25.76
N GLY A 259 -4.73 -0.82 24.92
CA GLY A 259 -3.37 -1.34 24.79
C GLY A 259 -2.40 -1.11 25.96
N LYS A 260 -2.87 -0.77 27.17
CA LYS A 260 -2.00 -0.58 28.35
C LYS A 260 -1.33 -1.85 28.88
N ALA A 261 -1.70 -3.04 28.42
CA ALA A 261 -1.30 -4.29 29.07
C ALA A 261 0.05 -4.89 28.63
N TYR A 262 0.72 -4.40 27.57
CA TYR A 262 1.90 -5.11 27.03
C TYR A 262 3.16 -4.29 26.73
N ARG A 263 3.14 -2.95 26.85
CA ARG A 263 4.37 -2.14 26.71
C ARG A 263 5.42 -2.41 27.81
N ASP A 264 5.04 -3.04 28.93
CA ASP A 264 5.95 -3.43 30.02
C ASP A 264 6.72 -4.75 29.79
N ARG A 265 6.58 -5.40 28.62
CA ARG A 265 7.30 -6.65 28.32
C ARG A 265 8.10 -6.55 27.02
N THR A 266 9.02 -5.60 26.97
CA THR A 266 10.16 -5.71 26.05
C THR A 266 11.39 -6.07 26.87
N PRO A 267 12.02 -7.25 26.70
CA PRO A 267 13.29 -7.52 27.33
C PRO A 267 14.35 -6.65 26.66
N HIS A 268 15.12 -5.93 27.48
CA HIS A 268 16.36 -5.29 27.04
C HIS A 268 17.30 -6.38 26.51
N TYR A 269 17.53 -6.38 25.20
CA TYR A 269 18.64 -7.06 24.54
C TYR A 269 19.42 -6.03 23.74
#